data_AF-A0A7Z7ETK3-F1
#
_entry.id   AF-A0A7Z7ETK3-F1
#
_cell.length_a   1.000
_cell.length_b   1.000
_cell.length_c   1.000
_cell.angle_alpha   90.00
_cell.angle_beta   90.00
_cell.angle_gamma   90.00
#
_symmetry.space_group_name_H-M   'P 1'
#
loop_
_entity.id
_entity.type
_entity.pdbx_description
1 polymer ?
#
loop_
_entity_poly.entity_id
_entity_poly.type
_entity_poly.pdbx_seq_one_letter_code
_entity_poly.pdbx_strand_id
1 'polypeptide(L)'
;MSDDKLVKRQGNFSRALRGEEPLVIGEVLQRAWEITVRSLPVMLPLMIAYIVIAMVLNSLFLTIPEGMTMFDVMLDPELKSDNDWTGIVTQIILAPLWGGLTLIGILNANDEKITFSAAFSVLQRSIPVMAVTFVKLALPALITFLAFVSIGLFSPPAAGAVSLIALIIINITFMLAIPLVVHRQTSVFKSIMGSVLVLRRYFWRALGLMIIMVIIIIISALPLLLGLLFTLPLLFNVTGVLYIALLGDRDTQEAEPVFAEEQVEASSPINKDTPNE
;
A
#
# COMPACT_ATOMS: atom_id res chain seq x y z
N MET A 1 -10.86 10.80 -33.83
CA MET A 1 -11.21 10.92 -32.42
C MET A 1 -9.93 10.64 -31.66
N SER A 2 -9.36 11.64 -30.96
CA SER A 2 -7.93 11.64 -30.59
C SER A 2 -7.61 10.74 -29.40
N ASP A 3 -6.99 9.59 -29.66
CA ASP A 3 -6.49 8.64 -28.66
C ASP A 3 -5.18 9.10 -27.96
N ASP A 4 -4.81 10.38 -28.08
CA ASP A 4 -3.48 10.89 -27.70
C ASP A 4 -3.52 11.86 -26.49
N LYS A 5 -4.56 11.83 -25.66
CA LYS A 5 -4.76 12.83 -24.59
C LYS A 5 -5.22 12.32 -23.23
N LEU A 6 -4.88 11.08 -22.86
CA LEU A 6 -4.59 10.86 -21.44
C LEU A 6 -3.15 11.30 -21.22
N VAL A 7 -2.94 12.62 -21.14
CA VAL A 7 -1.68 13.17 -20.61
C VAL A 7 -1.40 12.40 -19.32
N LYS A 8 -0.29 11.65 -19.33
CA LYS A 8 0.21 10.86 -18.20
C LYS A 8 0.51 11.83 -17.05
N ARG A 9 -0.53 12.24 -16.31
CA ARG A 9 -0.39 13.15 -15.18
C ARG A 9 0.32 12.39 -14.08
N GLN A 10 1.61 12.69 -13.93
CA GLN A 10 2.37 12.31 -12.75
C GLN A 10 2.13 13.37 -11.69
N GLY A 11 1.83 12.94 -10.47
CA GLY A 11 1.67 13.84 -9.33
C GLY A 11 3.01 14.37 -8.81
N ASN A 12 2.94 15.36 -7.94
CA ASN A 12 4.09 15.84 -7.18
C ASN A 12 3.83 15.61 -5.68
N PHE A 13 4.76 14.94 -5.00
CA PHE A 13 4.58 14.59 -3.59
C PHE A 13 4.33 15.82 -2.70
N SER A 14 5.05 16.93 -2.93
CA SER A 14 4.90 18.18 -2.17
C SER A 14 3.51 18.82 -2.39
N ARG A 15 3.00 18.77 -3.63
CA ARG A 15 1.65 19.24 -3.96
C ARG A 15 0.57 18.35 -3.35
N ALA A 16 0.77 17.03 -3.36
CA ALA A 16 -0.14 16.08 -2.73
C ALA A 16 -0.23 16.26 -1.21
N LEU A 17 0.87 16.61 -0.53
CA LEU A 17 0.84 16.95 0.91
C LEU A 17 -0.05 18.17 1.21
N ARG A 18 -0.18 19.09 0.25
CA ARG A 18 -1.06 20.27 0.34
C ARG A 18 -2.48 20.02 -0.18
N GLY A 19 -2.74 18.85 -0.80
CA GLY A 19 -4.04 18.52 -1.38
C GLY A 19 -4.29 19.16 -2.75
N GLU A 20 -3.23 19.63 -3.42
CA GLU A 20 -3.30 20.37 -4.68
C GLU A 20 -3.31 19.47 -5.93
N GLU A 21 -2.95 18.20 -5.80
CA GLU A 21 -3.04 17.26 -6.92
C GLU A 21 -4.52 16.94 -7.21
N PRO A 22 -4.98 17.08 -8.47
CA PRO A 22 -6.32 16.69 -8.85
C PRO A 22 -6.41 15.16 -8.84
N LEU A 23 -7.39 14.62 -8.11
CA LEU A 23 -7.65 13.19 -8.06
C LEU A 23 -9.05 12.91 -8.58
N VAL A 24 -9.13 12.39 -9.81
CA VAL A 24 -10.38 12.02 -10.47
C VAL A 24 -10.50 10.50 -10.47
N ILE A 25 -11.44 9.97 -9.68
CA ILE A 25 -11.61 8.51 -9.48
C ILE A 25 -11.85 7.78 -10.80
N GLY A 26 -12.64 8.37 -11.70
CA GLY A 26 -12.94 7.79 -13.01
C GLY A 26 -11.69 7.60 -13.87
N GLU A 27 -10.80 8.60 -13.90
CA GLU A 27 -9.53 8.51 -14.63
C GLU A 27 -8.62 7.43 -14.03
N VAL A 28 -8.57 7.32 -12.70
CA VAL A 28 -7.79 6.29 -12.00
C VAL A 28 -8.27 4.89 -12.37
N LEU A 29 -9.59 4.65 -12.31
CA LEU A 29 -10.18 3.34 -12.62
C LEU A 29 -10.05 2.98 -14.09
N GLN A 30 -10.32 3.92 -15.00
CA GLN A 30 -10.18 3.71 -16.44
C GLN A 30 -8.74 3.34 -16.78
N ARG A 31 -7.77 4.12 -16.29
CA ARG A 31 -6.36 3.87 -16.54
C ARG A 31 -5.91 2.53 -15.96
N ALA A 32 -6.33 2.21 -14.73
CA ALA A 32 -5.99 0.94 -14.11
C ALA A 32 -6.60 -0.26 -14.86
N TRP A 33 -7.79 -0.11 -15.44
CA TRP A 33 -8.42 -1.15 -16.26
C TRP A 33 -7.66 -1.41 -17.56
N GLU A 34 -7.30 -0.35 -18.30
CA GLU A 34 -6.48 -0.45 -19.53
C GLU A 34 -5.16 -1.19 -19.27
N ILE A 35 -4.47 -0.81 -18.19
CA ILE A 35 -3.25 -1.45 -17.73
C ILE A 35 -3.49 -2.92 -17.38
N THR A 36 -4.60 -3.21 -16.69
CA THR A 36 -4.93 -4.57 -16.23
C THR A 36 -5.03 -5.51 -17.41
N VAL A 37 -5.86 -5.19 -18.40
CA VAL A 37 -6.05 -6.04 -19.59
C VAL A 37 -4.72 -6.34 -20.30
N ARG A 38 -3.82 -5.34 -20.38
CA ARG A 38 -2.50 -5.48 -21.01
C ARG A 38 -1.50 -6.29 -20.17
N SER A 39 -1.56 -6.19 -18.85
CA SER A 39 -0.57 -6.79 -17.93
C SER A 39 -0.99 -8.14 -17.34
N LEU A 40 -2.21 -8.61 -17.62
CA LEU A 40 -2.76 -9.89 -17.17
C LEU A 40 -1.80 -11.09 -17.30
N PRO A 41 -1.11 -11.32 -18.45
CA PRO A 41 -0.27 -12.51 -18.61
C PRO A 41 0.89 -12.60 -17.60
N VAL A 42 1.35 -11.45 -17.08
CA VAL A 42 2.42 -11.40 -16.07
C VAL A 42 1.86 -11.38 -14.66
N MET A 43 0.77 -10.64 -14.43
CA MET A 43 0.19 -10.52 -13.09
C MET A 43 -0.51 -11.81 -12.63
N LEU A 44 -1.19 -12.53 -13.51
CA LEU A 44 -1.91 -13.76 -13.14
C LEU A 44 -1.00 -14.84 -12.56
N PRO A 45 0.14 -15.22 -13.18
CA PRO A 45 1.04 -16.20 -12.59
C PRO A 45 1.61 -15.75 -11.23
N LEU A 46 1.94 -14.46 -11.07
CA LEU A 46 2.40 -13.91 -9.78
C LEU A 46 1.33 -14.00 -8.70
N MET A 47 0.07 -13.73 -9.07
CA MET A 47 -1.08 -13.84 -8.18
C MET A 47 -1.38 -15.29 -7.80
N ILE A 48 -1.32 -16.21 -8.76
CA ILE A 48 -1.48 -17.64 -8.49
C ILE A 48 -0.37 -18.11 -7.55
N ALA A 49 0.87 -17.70 -7.79
CA ALA A 49 1.99 -18.02 -6.89
C ALA A 49 1.74 -17.48 -5.48
N TYR A 50 1.28 -16.23 -5.33
CA TYR A 50 0.90 -15.66 -4.03
C TYR A 50 -0.19 -16.49 -3.33
N ILE A 51 -1.27 -16.85 -4.05
CA ILE A 51 -2.38 -17.65 -3.49
C ILE A 51 -1.89 -19.04 -3.07
N VAL A 52 -1.13 -19.73 -3.91
CA VAL A 52 -0.59 -21.07 -3.61
C VAL A 52 0.33 -21.02 -2.39
N ILE A 53 1.24 -20.03 -2.32
CA ILE A 53 2.11 -19.86 -1.15
C ILE A 53 1.28 -19.56 0.09
N ALA A 54 0.24 -18.72 -0.01
CA ALA A 54 -0.66 -18.44 1.10
C ALA A 54 -1.40 -19.68 1.58
N MET A 55 -1.86 -20.54 0.66
CA MET A 55 -2.52 -21.81 0.99
C MET A 55 -1.56 -22.75 1.71
N VAL A 56 -0.32 -22.87 1.21
CA VAL A 56 0.73 -23.70 1.84
C VAL A 56 1.08 -23.17 3.23
N LEU A 57 1.25 -21.87 3.40
CA LEU A 57 1.54 -21.30 4.73
C LEU A 57 0.39 -21.56 5.71
N ASN A 58 -0.86 -21.31 5.31
CA ASN A 58 -2.00 -21.59 6.17
C ASN A 58 -2.12 -23.09 6.51
N SER A 59 -1.86 -24.00 5.57
CA SER A 59 -1.91 -25.44 5.85
C SER A 59 -0.81 -25.89 6.83
N LEU A 60 0.38 -25.27 6.78
CA LEU A 60 1.44 -25.49 7.76
C LEU A 60 1.07 -24.97 9.17
N PHE A 61 0.20 -23.97 9.26
CA PHE A 61 -0.27 -23.44 10.54
C PHE A 61 -1.47 -24.21 11.13
N LEU A 62 -2.33 -24.79 10.29
CA LEU A 62 -3.44 -25.66 10.74
C LEU A 62 -2.96 -27.00 11.34
N THR A 63 -1.68 -27.34 11.15
CA THR A 63 -1.06 -28.48 11.84
C THR A 63 -0.57 -28.13 13.26
N ILE A 64 -0.64 -26.86 13.69
CA ILE A 64 -0.20 -26.41 15.02
C ILE A 64 -1.38 -26.40 16.02
N PRO A 65 -1.17 -26.72 17.31
CA PRO A 65 -2.18 -26.81 18.38
C PRO A 65 -2.58 -25.58 19.20
N GLU A 66 -3.79 -25.56 19.80
CA GLU A 66 -4.35 -24.35 20.46
C GLU A 66 -3.64 -24.13 21.75
N GLY A 67 -3.19 -22.91 21.96
CA GLY A 67 -2.43 -22.54 23.15
C GLY A 67 -0.96 -22.99 23.11
N MET A 68 -0.46 -23.47 21.97
CA MET A 68 0.92 -23.94 21.82
C MET A 68 1.76 -22.89 21.08
N THR A 69 2.89 -22.47 21.65
CA THR A 69 3.83 -21.59 20.94
C THR A 69 4.62 -22.40 19.91
N MET A 70 5.22 -21.75 18.89
CA MET A 70 6.10 -22.43 17.91
C MET A 70 7.23 -23.24 18.60
N PHE A 71 7.62 -22.83 19.81
CA PHE A 71 8.60 -23.53 20.65
C PHE A 71 8.05 -24.81 21.28
N ASP A 72 6.79 -24.82 21.71
CA ASP A 72 6.12 -25.97 22.31
C ASP A 72 5.81 -27.06 21.26
N VAL A 73 5.42 -26.67 20.03
CA VAL A 73 5.17 -27.59 18.90
C VAL A 73 6.43 -28.33 18.44
N MET A 74 7.60 -27.69 18.53
CA MET A 74 8.89 -28.32 18.20
C MET A 74 9.29 -29.39 19.23
N LEU A 75 8.76 -29.30 20.45
CA LEU A 75 9.04 -30.22 21.55
C LEU A 75 8.00 -31.34 21.68
N ASP A 76 6.76 -31.15 21.21
CA ASP A 76 5.70 -32.15 21.31
C ASP A 76 4.69 -32.10 20.13
N PRO A 77 4.67 -33.12 19.22
CA PRO A 77 3.86 -33.12 18.00
C PRO A 77 2.34 -33.39 18.14
N GLU A 78 1.81 -33.68 19.33
CA GLU A 78 0.46 -34.31 19.46
C GLU A 78 -0.74 -33.40 19.80
N LEU A 79 -0.55 -32.13 20.16
CA LEU A 79 -1.70 -31.25 20.50
C LEU A 79 -2.45 -30.83 19.17
N LYS A 80 -3.65 -30.21 19.14
CA LYS A 80 -4.20 -29.46 17.94
C LYS A 80 -5.11 -28.23 18.31
N SER A 81 -5.42 -27.29 17.36
CA SER A 81 -5.84 -25.88 17.60
C SER A 81 -6.96 -25.19 16.81
N ASP A 82 -7.72 -24.28 17.46
CA ASP A 82 -8.40 -23.10 16.86
C ASP A 82 -7.57 -21.77 16.93
N ASN A 83 -6.43 -21.71 16.21
CA ASN A 83 -5.48 -20.58 16.26
C ASN A 83 -5.86 -19.36 15.38
N ASP A 84 -6.49 -18.33 15.95
CA ASP A 84 -6.82 -17.05 15.26
C ASP A 84 -5.58 -16.16 14.91
N TRP A 85 -4.43 -16.39 15.56
CA TRP A 85 -3.20 -15.61 15.33
C TRP A 85 -2.44 -15.99 14.05
N THR A 86 -2.70 -17.18 13.51
CA THR A 86 -2.01 -17.74 12.34
C THR A 86 -2.25 -16.92 11.08
N GLY A 87 -3.45 -16.35 10.93
CA GLY A 87 -3.80 -15.45 9.83
C GLY A 87 -2.99 -14.14 9.87
N ILE A 88 -2.70 -13.60 11.05
CA ILE A 88 -1.87 -12.39 11.21
C ILE A 88 -0.43 -12.69 10.84
N VAL A 89 0.14 -13.79 11.35
CA VAL A 89 1.52 -14.20 11.04
C VAL A 89 1.68 -14.49 9.55
N THR A 90 0.72 -15.19 8.95
CA THR A 90 0.72 -15.48 7.52
C THR A 90 0.70 -14.20 6.69
N GLN A 91 -0.14 -13.22 7.06
CA GLN A 91 -0.18 -11.92 6.36
C GLN A 91 1.14 -11.16 6.46
N ILE A 92 1.83 -11.19 7.60
CA ILE A 92 3.13 -10.57 7.77
C ILE A 92 4.17 -11.27 6.88
N ILE A 93 4.25 -12.60 6.92
CA ILE A 93 5.20 -13.39 6.11
C ILE A 93 4.97 -13.15 4.61
N LEU A 94 3.71 -13.06 4.17
CA LEU A 94 3.35 -12.81 2.77
C LEU A 94 3.47 -11.35 2.34
N ALA A 95 3.65 -10.42 3.28
CA ALA A 95 3.69 -8.98 2.99
C ALA A 95 4.70 -8.60 1.90
N PRO A 96 5.92 -9.16 1.83
CA PRO A 96 6.86 -8.86 0.75
C PRO A 96 6.36 -9.27 -0.63
N LEU A 97 5.62 -10.38 -0.75
CA LEU A 97 5.02 -10.81 -2.01
C LEU A 97 3.88 -9.87 -2.43
N TRP A 98 3.05 -9.45 -1.47
CA TRP A 98 2.04 -8.41 -1.69
C TRP A 98 2.66 -7.09 -2.12
N GLY A 99 3.79 -6.71 -1.49
CA GLY A 99 4.60 -5.56 -1.87
C GLY A 99 5.16 -5.67 -3.28
N GLY A 100 5.57 -6.87 -3.70
CA GLY A 100 5.98 -7.18 -5.07
C GLY A 100 4.88 -6.93 -6.09
N LEU A 101 3.66 -7.44 -5.84
CA LEU A 101 2.49 -7.18 -6.69
C LEU A 101 2.13 -5.69 -6.73
N THR A 102 2.26 -5.00 -5.60
CA THR A 102 2.06 -3.55 -5.50
C THR A 102 3.09 -2.78 -6.33
N LEU A 103 4.37 -3.17 -6.28
CA LEU A 103 5.42 -2.58 -7.11
C LEU A 103 5.14 -2.79 -8.60
N ILE A 104 4.72 -3.99 -9.00
CA ILE A 104 4.32 -4.25 -10.39
C ILE A 104 3.19 -3.32 -10.82
N GLY A 105 2.20 -3.07 -9.97
CA GLY A 105 1.14 -2.08 -10.23
C GLY A 105 1.67 -0.66 -10.46
N ILE A 106 2.70 -0.24 -9.71
CA ILE A 106 3.35 1.08 -9.87
C ILE A 106 4.12 1.15 -11.19
N LEU A 107 4.95 0.15 -11.48
CA LEU A 107 5.71 0.05 -12.74
C LEU A 107 4.76 0.07 -13.95
N ASN A 108 3.66 -0.67 -13.84
CA ASN A 108 2.57 -0.67 -14.82
C ASN A 108 1.96 0.71 -15.06
N ALA A 109 1.71 1.48 -13.99
CA ALA A 109 1.19 2.84 -14.07
C ALA A 109 2.18 3.81 -14.73
N ASN A 110 3.49 3.53 -14.61
CA ASN A 110 4.54 4.22 -15.33
C ASN A 110 4.80 3.69 -16.76
N ASP A 111 4.04 2.72 -17.26
CA ASP A 111 4.30 2.04 -18.55
C ASP A 111 5.71 1.43 -18.66
N GLU A 112 6.31 1.06 -17.53
CA GLU A 112 7.60 0.41 -17.49
C GLU A 112 7.48 -1.07 -17.89
N LYS A 113 8.59 -1.64 -18.41
CA LYS A 113 8.63 -3.05 -18.78
C LYS A 113 8.57 -3.92 -17.52
N ILE A 114 7.49 -4.68 -17.41
CA ILE A 114 7.27 -5.61 -16.30
C ILE A 114 8.17 -6.83 -16.47
N THR A 115 8.85 -7.24 -15.41
CA THR A 115 9.54 -8.53 -15.33
C THR A 115 9.18 -9.25 -14.04
N PHE A 116 9.18 -10.58 -14.05
CA PHE A 116 9.00 -11.38 -12.83
C PHE A 116 10.03 -11.02 -11.76
N SER A 117 11.29 -10.78 -12.17
CA SER A 117 12.37 -10.38 -11.27
C SER A 117 12.07 -9.06 -10.55
N ALA A 118 11.36 -8.11 -11.20
CA ALA A 118 10.98 -6.87 -10.55
C ALA A 118 10.04 -7.11 -9.36
N ALA A 119 9.09 -8.04 -9.47
CA ALA A 119 8.19 -8.38 -8.35
C ALA A 119 8.97 -8.94 -7.14
N PHE A 120 9.96 -9.79 -7.39
CA PHE A 120 10.78 -10.41 -6.34
C PHE A 120 11.89 -9.50 -5.80
N SER A 121 12.20 -8.37 -6.45
CA SER A 121 13.17 -7.39 -5.94
C SER A 121 12.77 -6.86 -4.55
N VAL A 122 11.47 -6.84 -4.24
CA VAL A 122 10.92 -6.45 -2.93
C VAL A 122 11.36 -7.37 -1.80
N LEU A 123 11.80 -8.61 -2.07
CA LEU A 123 12.32 -9.51 -1.05
C LEU A 123 13.55 -8.92 -0.32
N GLN A 124 14.34 -8.09 -1.00
CA GLN A 124 15.46 -7.34 -0.39
C GLN A 124 14.99 -6.28 0.62
N ARG A 125 13.72 -5.85 0.51
CA ARG A 125 13.04 -4.91 1.41
C ARG A 125 11.94 -5.61 2.22
N SER A 126 12.04 -6.92 2.40
CA SER A 126 11.06 -7.72 3.13
C SER A 126 10.84 -7.20 4.56
N ILE A 127 11.90 -6.95 5.33
CA ILE A 127 11.80 -6.48 6.72
C ILE A 127 11.02 -5.15 6.82
N PRO A 128 11.37 -4.07 6.08
CA PRO A 128 10.56 -2.85 6.07
C PRO A 128 9.09 -3.07 5.69
N VAL A 129 8.80 -3.90 4.68
CA VAL A 129 7.43 -4.18 4.23
C VAL A 129 6.65 -4.95 5.30
N MET A 130 7.26 -5.97 5.91
CA MET A 130 6.69 -6.72 7.03
C MET A 130 6.41 -5.81 8.23
N ALA A 131 7.31 -4.87 8.54
CA ALA A 131 7.12 -3.91 9.63
C ALA A 131 5.95 -2.95 9.37
N VAL A 132 5.80 -2.42 8.14
CA VAL A 132 4.63 -1.61 7.77
C VAL A 132 3.34 -2.41 7.92
N THR A 133 3.31 -3.65 7.43
CA THR A 133 2.15 -4.54 7.55
C THR A 133 1.83 -4.85 9.00
N PHE A 134 2.84 -5.15 9.83
CA PHE A 134 2.66 -5.37 11.26
C PHE A 134 2.01 -4.16 11.94
N VAL A 135 2.51 -2.94 11.71
CA VAL A 135 1.90 -1.72 12.29
C VAL A 135 0.47 -1.53 11.79
N LYS A 136 0.22 -1.75 10.49
CA LYS A 136 -1.11 -1.65 9.89
C LYS A 136 -2.11 -2.62 10.54
N LEU A 137 -1.68 -3.82 10.92
CA LEU A 137 -2.52 -4.84 11.56
C LEU A 137 -2.67 -4.62 13.07
N ALA A 138 -1.60 -4.21 13.75
CA ALA A 138 -1.59 -4.01 15.20
C ALA A 138 -2.41 -2.78 15.64
N LEU A 139 -2.43 -1.72 14.81
CA LEU A 139 -3.03 -0.45 15.20
C LEU A 139 -4.56 -0.50 15.40
N PRO A 140 -5.36 -1.13 14.50
CA PRO A 140 -6.79 -1.35 14.76
C PRO A 140 -7.04 -2.15 16.03
N ALA A 141 -6.29 -3.23 16.27
CA ALA A 141 -6.42 -4.05 17.46
C ALA A 141 -6.14 -3.26 18.75
N LEU A 142 -5.10 -2.43 18.74
CA LEU A 142 -4.78 -1.52 19.84
C LEU A 142 -5.90 -0.49 20.06
N ILE A 143 -6.44 0.12 19.01
CA ILE A 143 -7.55 1.08 19.11
C ILE A 143 -8.79 0.41 19.74
N THR A 144 -9.12 -0.80 19.29
CA THR A 144 -10.24 -1.58 19.86
C THR A 144 -10.01 -1.90 21.32
N PHE A 145 -8.81 -2.35 21.69
CA PHE A 145 -8.44 -2.64 23.07
C PHE A 145 -8.56 -1.39 23.96
N LEU A 146 -8.02 -0.25 23.52
CA LEU A 146 -8.10 0.99 24.27
C LEU A 146 -9.54 1.50 24.40
N ALA A 147 -10.36 1.37 23.36
CA ALA A 147 -11.77 1.74 23.40
C ALA A 147 -12.57 0.86 24.38
N PHE A 148 -12.27 -0.45 24.41
CA PHE A 148 -12.85 -1.39 25.35
C PHE A 148 -12.53 -1.00 26.79
N VAL A 149 -11.24 -0.74 27.10
CA VAL A 149 -10.79 -0.37 28.44
C VAL A 149 -11.29 1.02 28.86
N SER A 150 -11.24 2.02 27.98
CA SER A 150 -11.49 3.42 28.35
C SER A 150 -12.97 3.81 28.40
N ILE A 151 -13.79 3.26 27.50
CA ILE A 151 -15.21 3.64 27.36
C ILE A 151 -16.11 2.64 28.09
N GLY A 152 -15.55 1.61 28.73
CA GLY A 152 -16.30 0.51 29.33
C GLY A 152 -17.18 -0.17 28.29
N LEU A 153 -16.67 -0.30 27.06
CA LEU A 153 -17.39 -0.83 25.90
C LEU A 153 -17.48 -2.36 26.02
N PHE A 154 -18.12 -2.85 27.08
CA PHE A 154 -18.21 -4.26 27.44
C PHE A 154 -19.14 -5.06 26.52
N SER A 155 -19.92 -4.39 25.66
CA SER A 155 -20.78 -5.09 24.71
C SER A 155 -20.00 -5.49 23.44
N PRO A 156 -19.97 -6.78 23.08
CA PRO A 156 -19.30 -7.25 21.87
C PRO A 156 -19.67 -6.51 20.57
N PRO A 157 -20.96 -6.11 20.34
CA PRO A 157 -21.34 -5.38 19.13
C PRO A 157 -20.67 -4.00 19.00
N ALA A 158 -20.52 -3.28 20.11
CA ALA A 158 -19.93 -1.95 20.10
C ALA A 158 -18.41 -2.01 19.87
N ALA A 159 -17.72 -2.97 20.49
CA ALA A 159 -16.30 -3.21 20.24
C ALA A 159 -16.04 -3.61 18.77
N GLY A 160 -16.93 -4.44 18.19
CA GLY A 160 -16.90 -4.80 16.77
C GLY A 160 -17.05 -3.59 15.84
N ALA A 161 -17.98 -2.67 16.13
CA ALA A 161 -18.17 -1.45 15.34
C ALA A 161 -16.94 -0.53 15.38
N VAL A 162 -16.33 -0.33 16.57
CA VAL A 162 -15.10 0.47 16.70
C VAL A 162 -13.95 -0.18 15.93
N SER A 163 -13.78 -1.49 16.04
CA SER A 163 -12.77 -2.25 15.30
C SER A 163 -12.93 -2.08 13.79
N LEU A 164 -14.16 -2.20 13.28
CA LEU A 164 -14.44 -2.03 11.86
C LEU A 164 -14.11 -0.62 11.36
N ILE A 165 -14.50 0.41 12.10
CA ILE A 165 -14.21 1.81 11.75
C ILE A 165 -12.69 2.06 11.77
N ALA A 166 -12.00 1.59 12.81
CA ALA A 166 -10.54 1.70 12.90
C ALA A 166 -9.86 0.99 11.72
N LEU A 167 -10.30 -0.21 11.38
CA LEU A 167 -9.77 -0.98 10.26
C LEU A 167 -9.95 -0.24 8.93
N ILE A 168 -11.11 0.36 8.67
CA ILE A 168 -11.36 1.14 7.45
C ILE A 168 -10.44 2.37 7.38
N ILE A 169 -10.37 3.15 8.46
CA ILE A 169 -9.54 4.36 8.50
C ILE A 169 -8.06 4.02 8.30
N ILE A 170 -7.56 2.98 8.99
CA ILE A 170 -6.17 2.53 8.86
C ILE A 170 -5.89 2.00 7.45
N ASN A 171 -6.78 1.20 6.86
CA ASN A 171 -6.56 0.69 5.51
C ASN A 171 -6.45 1.81 4.47
N ILE A 172 -7.26 2.87 4.60
CA ILE A 172 -7.22 4.01 3.68
C ILE A 172 -5.97 4.86 3.92
N THR A 173 -5.67 5.20 5.17
CA THR A 173 -4.56 6.10 5.49
C THR A 173 -3.19 5.46 5.30
N PHE A 174 -3.09 4.13 5.38
CA PHE A 174 -1.87 3.35 5.14
C PHE A 174 -1.77 2.81 3.70
N MET A 175 -2.72 3.11 2.83
CA MET A 175 -2.80 2.57 1.48
C MET A 175 -1.53 2.80 0.66
N LEU A 176 -0.84 3.93 0.86
CA LEU A 176 0.41 4.25 0.16
C LEU A 176 1.67 3.82 0.93
N ALA A 177 1.58 3.35 2.16
CA ALA A 177 2.75 3.07 2.98
C ALA A 177 3.66 1.99 2.36
N ILE A 178 3.09 0.87 1.88
CA ILE A 178 3.85 -0.16 1.16
C ILE A 178 4.43 0.39 -0.16
N PRO A 179 3.66 1.06 -1.04
CA PRO A 179 4.20 1.78 -2.20
C PRO A 179 5.41 2.67 -1.90
N LEU A 180 5.36 3.47 -0.82
CA LEU A 180 6.47 4.34 -0.41
C LEU A 180 7.73 3.56 0.03
N VAL A 181 7.56 2.38 0.63
CA VAL A 181 8.68 1.50 1.00
C VAL A 181 9.29 0.86 -0.25
N VAL A 182 8.47 0.23 -1.09
CA VAL A 182 8.96 -0.60 -2.20
C VAL A 182 9.44 0.24 -3.38
N HIS A 183 8.69 1.28 -3.73
CA HIS A 183 9.05 2.15 -4.83
C HIS A 183 10.01 3.22 -4.33
N ARG A 184 9.68 3.97 -3.26
CA ARG A 184 10.49 5.10 -2.75
C ARG A 184 11.64 4.76 -1.80
N GLN A 185 11.84 3.48 -1.46
CA GLN A 185 12.89 3.01 -0.54
C GLN A 185 12.98 3.83 0.76
N THR A 186 11.85 4.40 1.20
CA THR A 186 11.79 5.18 2.43
C THR A 186 11.78 4.26 3.64
N SER A 187 12.28 4.75 4.78
CA SER A 187 12.20 4.05 6.06
C SER A 187 10.74 3.89 6.49
N VAL A 188 10.42 2.78 7.17
CA VAL A 188 9.07 2.42 7.68
C VAL A 188 8.29 3.61 8.23
N PHE A 189 8.88 4.37 9.16
CA PHE A 189 8.22 5.52 9.78
C PHE A 189 7.88 6.63 8.78
N LYS A 190 8.83 7.00 7.91
CA LYS A 190 8.63 8.00 6.85
C LYS A 190 7.55 7.55 5.87
N SER A 191 7.49 6.27 5.52
CA SER A 191 6.48 5.73 4.60
C SER A 191 5.08 5.78 5.20
N ILE A 192 4.92 5.40 6.47
CA ILE A 192 3.65 5.46 7.19
C ILE A 192 3.19 6.92 7.32
N MET A 193 4.06 7.79 7.83
CA MET A 193 3.71 9.20 8.03
C MET A 193 3.40 9.89 6.70
N GLY A 194 4.20 9.64 5.66
CA GLY A 194 3.94 10.17 4.31
C GLY A 194 2.61 9.71 3.75
N SER A 195 2.28 8.43 3.89
CA SER A 195 0.98 7.88 3.49
C SER A 195 -0.17 8.58 4.23
N VAL A 196 -0.09 8.69 5.56
CA VAL A 196 -1.13 9.30 6.39
C VAL A 196 -1.31 10.77 6.04
N LEU A 197 -0.23 11.54 5.89
CA LEU A 197 -0.27 12.97 5.60
C LEU A 197 -0.91 13.25 4.23
N VAL A 198 -0.57 12.47 3.21
CA VAL A 198 -1.20 12.59 1.89
C VAL A 198 -2.65 12.15 1.96
N LEU A 199 -2.94 10.93 2.43
CA LEU A 199 -4.29 10.37 2.36
C LEU A 199 -5.29 11.08 3.26
N ARG A 200 -4.86 11.77 4.31
CA ARG A 200 -5.75 12.66 5.08
C ARG A 200 -6.36 13.77 4.21
N ARG A 201 -5.61 14.30 3.23
CA ARG A 201 -6.12 15.33 2.30
C ARG A 201 -7.09 14.75 1.26
N TYR A 202 -6.89 13.48 0.90
CA TYR A 202 -7.66 12.78 -0.13
C TYR A 202 -8.67 11.78 0.43
N PHE A 203 -8.93 11.79 1.74
CA PHE A 203 -9.59 10.71 2.46
C PHE A 203 -10.90 10.27 1.80
N TRP A 204 -11.80 11.22 1.50
CA TRP A 204 -13.10 10.92 0.89
C TRP A 204 -12.98 10.37 -0.53
N ARG A 205 -12.00 10.83 -1.31
CA ARG A 205 -11.76 10.33 -2.67
C ARG A 205 -11.19 8.91 -2.63
N ALA A 206 -10.25 8.65 -1.72
CA ALA A 206 -9.69 7.32 -1.50
C ALA A 206 -10.73 6.33 -0.93
N LEU A 207 -11.57 6.77 0.01
CA LEU A 207 -12.69 5.99 0.52
C LEU A 207 -13.67 5.62 -0.60
N GLY A 208 -14.09 6.59 -1.41
CA GLY A 208 -14.99 6.36 -2.55
C GLY A 208 -14.40 5.37 -3.55
N LEU A 209 -13.11 5.51 -3.88
CA LEU A 209 -12.39 4.55 -4.73
C LEU A 209 -12.40 3.14 -4.13
N MET A 210 -12.13 2.99 -2.83
CA MET A 210 -12.16 1.69 -2.15
C MET A 210 -13.55 1.07 -2.13
N ILE A 211 -14.61 1.86 -1.92
CA ILE A 211 -16.00 1.38 -1.99
C ILE A 211 -16.33 0.85 -3.39
N ILE A 212 -15.95 1.59 -4.44
CA ILE A 212 -16.16 1.16 -5.83
C ILE A 212 -15.39 -0.15 -6.09
N MET A 213 -14.15 -0.25 -5.62
CA MET A 213 -13.36 -1.48 -5.75
C MET A 213 -14.01 -2.68 -5.05
N VAL A 214 -14.55 -2.49 -3.84
CA VAL A 214 -15.28 -3.54 -3.13
C VAL A 214 -16.51 -4.00 -3.91
N ILE A 215 -17.29 -3.06 -4.47
CA ILE A 215 -18.45 -3.38 -5.32
C ILE A 215 -18.03 -4.19 -6.55
N ILE A 216 -16.97 -3.75 -7.23
CA ILE A 216 -16.41 -4.45 -8.40
C ILE A 216 -15.98 -5.88 -8.04
N ILE A 217 -15.32 -6.07 -6.90
CA ILE A 217 -14.91 -7.41 -6.42
C ILE A 217 -16.13 -8.29 -6.15
N ILE A 218 -17.15 -7.78 -5.45
CA ILE A 218 -18.38 -8.54 -5.15
C ILE A 218 -19.08 -8.97 -6.44
N ILE A 219 -19.27 -8.05 -7.40
CA ILE A 219 -19.90 -8.35 -8.70
C ILE A 219 -19.07 -9.39 -9.46
N SER A 220 -17.75 -9.28 -9.41
CA SER A 220 -16.82 -10.17 -10.12
C SER A 220 -16.71 -11.57 -9.53
N ALA A 221 -17.11 -11.74 -8.27
CA ALA A 221 -17.20 -13.05 -7.65
C ALA A 221 -18.44 -13.85 -8.12
N LEU A 222 -19.52 -13.18 -8.53
CA LEU A 222 -20.78 -13.81 -8.97
C LEU A 222 -20.63 -14.79 -10.15
N PRO A 223 -19.87 -14.50 -11.23
CA PRO A 223 -19.70 -15.42 -12.36
C PRO A 223 -18.70 -16.55 -12.04
N LEU A 224 -19.01 -17.37 -11.03
CA LEU A 224 -18.16 -18.49 -10.58
C LEU A 224 -16.72 -18.06 -10.30
N LEU A 225 -16.53 -16.89 -9.69
CA LEU A 225 -15.22 -16.29 -9.38
C LEU A 225 -14.37 -15.93 -10.62
N LEU A 226 -14.84 -16.12 -11.86
CA LEU A 226 -14.07 -15.86 -13.07
C LEU A 226 -13.73 -14.37 -13.23
N GLY A 227 -14.61 -13.47 -12.78
CA GLY A 227 -14.34 -12.03 -12.79
C GLY A 227 -13.15 -11.64 -11.91
N LEU A 228 -12.84 -12.43 -10.88
CA LEU A 228 -11.70 -12.17 -9.98
C LEU A 228 -10.34 -12.29 -10.69
N LEU A 229 -10.26 -13.03 -11.81
CA LEU A 229 -9.06 -13.09 -12.64
C LEU A 229 -8.65 -11.71 -13.17
N PHE A 230 -9.62 -10.80 -13.37
CA PHE A 230 -9.38 -9.43 -13.82
C PHE A 230 -9.33 -8.44 -12.65
N THR A 231 -10.22 -8.59 -11.67
CA THR A 231 -10.34 -7.58 -10.61
C THR A 231 -9.26 -7.67 -9.54
N LEU A 232 -8.65 -8.83 -9.33
CA LEU A 232 -7.53 -8.91 -8.41
C LEU A 232 -6.27 -8.21 -8.96
N PRO A 233 -5.86 -8.40 -10.24
CA PRO A 233 -4.83 -7.54 -10.85
C PRO A 233 -5.22 -6.06 -10.88
N LEU A 234 -6.49 -5.75 -11.13
CA LEU A 234 -7.01 -4.38 -11.10
C LEU A 234 -6.75 -3.70 -9.76
N LEU A 235 -6.87 -4.40 -8.63
CA LEU A 235 -6.61 -3.84 -7.30
C LEU A 235 -5.19 -3.28 -7.17
N PHE A 236 -4.20 -4.01 -7.66
CA PHE A 236 -2.80 -3.56 -7.63
C PHE A 236 -2.55 -2.43 -8.62
N ASN A 237 -3.15 -2.50 -9.82
CA ASN A 237 -3.02 -1.43 -10.81
C ASN A 237 -3.71 -0.14 -10.37
N VAL A 238 -4.87 -0.20 -9.71
CA VAL A 238 -5.54 0.96 -9.10
C VAL A 238 -4.65 1.58 -8.03
N THR A 239 -4.01 0.75 -7.19
CA THR A 239 -3.07 1.23 -6.18
C THR A 239 -1.86 1.92 -6.82
N GLY A 240 -1.30 1.34 -7.89
CA GLY A 240 -0.20 1.91 -8.65
C GLY A 240 -0.56 3.23 -9.35
N VAL A 241 -1.71 3.29 -10.02
CA VAL A 241 -2.20 4.49 -10.68
C VAL A 241 -2.51 5.59 -9.66
N LEU A 242 -3.15 5.26 -8.53
CA LEU A 242 -3.35 6.24 -7.46
C LEU A 242 -2.02 6.76 -6.92
N TYR A 243 -1.06 5.87 -6.72
CA TYR A 243 0.28 6.24 -6.26
C TYR A 243 0.96 7.19 -7.26
N ILE A 244 1.00 6.88 -8.56
CA ILE A 244 1.61 7.75 -9.57
C ILE A 244 0.84 9.07 -9.74
N ALA A 245 -0.49 9.04 -9.68
CA ALA A 245 -1.31 10.25 -9.81
C ALA A 245 -1.10 11.24 -8.66
N LEU A 246 -0.83 10.74 -7.44
CA LEU A 246 -0.58 11.61 -6.28
C LEU A 246 0.90 11.92 -6.07
N LEU A 247 1.75 10.90 -6.14
CA LEU A 247 3.15 11.00 -5.75
C LEU A 247 4.08 11.12 -6.94
N GLY A 248 3.65 10.83 -8.16
CA GLY A 248 4.52 10.79 -9.33
C GLY A 248 5.63 9.75 -9.26
N ASP A 249 6.43 9.77 -10.32
CA ASP A 249 7.62 8.94 -10.40
C ASP A 249 8.76 9.50 -9.52
N ARG A 250 9.74 8.66 -9.20
CA ARG A 250 10.92 9.09 -8.43
C ARG A 250 11.85 9.91 -9.29
N ASP A 251 12.11 9.42 -10.50
CA ASP A 251 13.13 9.95 -11.39
C ASP A 251 12.75 11.31 -11.99
N THR A 252 11.45 11.65 -12.00
CA THR A 252 10.96 12.94 -12.48
C THR A 252 10.96 14.05 -11.42
N GLN A 253 11.22 13.72 -10.14
CA GLN A 253 11.17 14.68 -9.03
C GLN A 253 12.53 15.17 -8.55
N GLU A 254 13.63 14.54 -8.94
CA GLU A 254 14.99 15.06 -8.66
C GLU A 254 15.29 16.39 -9.38
N ALA A 255 14.39 16.85 -10.28
CA ALA A 255 14.49 18.13 -10.97
C ALA A 255 13.96 19.34 -10.16
N GLU A 256 13.28 19.13 -9.03
CA GLU A 256 12.94 20.22 -8.09
C GLU A 256 13.49 19.88 -6.71
N PRO A 257 14.45 20.65 -6.17
CA PRO A 257 14.99 20.39 -4.84
C PRO A 257 13.88 20.61 -3.80
N VAL A 258 13.32 19.52 -3.28
CA VAL A 258 12.31 19.50 -2.20
C VAL A 258 12.88 20.04 -0.88
N PHE A 259 14.20 20.25 -0.81
CA PHE A 259 14.90 20.88 0.31
C PHE A 259 16.06 21.74 -0.22
N ALA A 260 15.78 22.79 -0.99
CA ALA A 260 16.79 23.82 -1.22
C ALA A 260 16.97 24.60 0.09
N GLU A 261 18.19 24.56 0.59
CA GLU A 261 18.66 25.21 1.80
C GLU A 261 18.28 26.70 1.84
N GLU A 262 17.50 27.06 2.85
CA GLU A 262 17.40 28.44 3.33
C GLU A 262 18.71 28.81 4.07
N GLN A 263 19.85 28.77 3.37
CA GLN A 263 21.15 29.22 3.88
C GLN A 263 22.08 29.73 2.77
N VAL A 264 21.64 30.65 1.91
CA VAL A 264 22.56 31.55 1.21
C VAL A 264 21.90 32.93 1.01
N GLU A 265 21.54 33.60 2.09
CA GLU A 265 21.27 35.05 2.08
C GLU A 265 22.02 35.75 3.21
N ALA A 266 23.28 35.36 3.41
CA ALA A 266 24.20 36.01 4.35
C ALA A 266 25.64 36.00 3.84
N SER A 267 25.86 36.42 2.60
CA SER A 267 27.16 36.95 2.18
C SER A 267 26.97 37.79 0.92
N SER A 268 26.52 39.02 1.13
CA SER A 268 26.62 40.10 0.15
C SER A 268 28.10 40.28 -0.24
N PRO A 269 28.44 40.32 -1.53
CA PRO A 269 29.78 40.72 -1.93
C PRO A 269 29.92 42.23 -1.76
N ILE A 270 30.67 42.65 -0.73
CA ILE A 270 31.25 43.99 -0.68
C ILE A 270 32.22 44.08 -1.87
N ASN A 271 31.81 44.71 -2.96
CA ASN A 271 32.72 45.16 -4.00
C ASN A 271 32.74 46.68 -4.07
N LYS A 272 33.89 47.18 -3.63
CA LYS A 272 34.62 48.41 -3.94
C LYS A 272 33.94 49.40 -4.89
N ASP A 273 33.70 50.59 -4.37
CA ASP A 273 33.87 51.85 -5.08
C ASP A 273 34.32 52.94 -4.11
N THR A 274 35.59 53.35 -4.19
CA THR A 274 35.99 54.74 -3.99
C THR A 274 37.16 55.04 -4.94
N PRO A 275 37.02 56.05 -5.82
CA PRO A 275 38.09 56.51 -6.70
C PRO A 275 38.90 57.66 -6.05
N ASN A 276 40.18 57.75 -6.44
CA ASN A 276 41.09 58.91 -6.46
C ASN A 276 41.05 59.92 -5.29
N GLU A 277 42.10 59.93 -4.47
CA GLU A 277 43.15 60.98 -4.40
C GLU A 277 44.20 60.62 -3.32
#